data_AF-A0A482VBE6-F1
#
_entry.id   AF-A0A482VBE6-F1
#
_cell.length_a   1.000
_cell.length_b   1.000
_cell.length_c   1.000
_cell.angle_alpha   90.00
_cell.angle_beta   90.00
_cell.angle_gamma   90.00
#
_symmetry.space_group_name_H-M   'P 1'
#
loop_
_entity.id
_entity.type
_entity.pdbx_description
1 polymer ?
#
loop_
_entity_poly.entity_id
_entity_poly.type
_entity_poly.pdbx_seq_one_letter_code
_entity_poly.pdbx_strand_id
1 'polypeptide(L)'
;VEIPDDLQEYINELHDNCLKQLGLTEDDHKNYDINDKDPKMMCYMKCLMINSKWMSPDETIQYDFIINSIHPSVKQILVPALNKCREISSKNNPFQLKCDKNIVR
;
A
#
# COMPACT_ATOMS: atom_id res chain seq x y z
N VAL A 1 17.72 -5.30 2.18
CA VAL A 1 16.88 -6.51 2.30
C VAL A 1 16.81 -7.08 0.91
N GLU A 2 17.21 -8.32 0.73
CA GLU A 2 17.06 -8.98 -0.58
C GLU A 2 15.61 -9.43 -0.70
N ILE A 3 14.93 -8.96 -1.74
CA ILE A 3 13.55 -9.34 -2.06
C ILE A 3 13.65 -10.51 -3.04
N PRO A 4 13.10 -11.69 -2.71
CA PRO A 4 13.07 -12.84 -3.62
C PRO A 4 12.34 -12.52 -4.93
N ASP A 5 12.75 -13.16 -6.02
CA ASP A 5 12.26 -12.85 -7.37
C ASP A 5 10.73 -13.00 -7.50
N ASP A 6 10.14 -14.03 -6.89
CA ASP A 6 8.69 -14.27 -6.89
C ASP A 6 7.93 -13.18 -6.14
N LEU A 7 8.47 -12.72 -5.02
CA LEU A 7 7.92 -11.59 -4.27
C LEU A 7 8.10 -10.28 -5.05
N GLN A 8 9.23 -10.10 -5.72
CA GLN A 8 9.50 -8.92 -6.54
C GLN A 8 8.55 -8.85 -7.74
N GLU A 9 8.31 -9.96 -8.44
CA GLU A 9 7.36 -10.06 -9.54
C GLU A 9 5.94 -9.69 -9.07
N TYR A 10 5.50 -10.26 -7.95
CA TYR A 10 4.20 -9.92 -7.36
C TYR A 10 4.08 -8.43 -7.00
N ILE A 11 5.12 -7.83 -6.41
CA ILE A 11 5.15 -6.40 -6.09
C ILE A 11 5.09 -5.54 -7.37
N ASN A 12 5.83 -5.93 -8.41
CA ASN A 12 5.83 -5.22 -9.69
C ASN A 12 4.45 -5.26 -10.36
N GLU A 13 3.77 -6.40 -10.34
CA GLU A 13 2.40 -6.50 -10.86
C GLU A 13 1.43 -5.59 -10.11
N LEU A 14 1.52 -5.52 -8.78
CA LEU A 14 0.70 -4.61 -7.98
C LEU A 14 0.99 -3.13 -8.31
N HIS A 15 2.28 -2.80 -8.41
CA HIS A 15 2.76 -1.47 -8.76
C HIS A 15 2.21 -1.01 -10.12
N ASP A 16 2.44 -1.79 -11.17
CA ASP A 16 2.02 -1.50 -12.54
C ASP A 16 0.51 -1.35 -12.64
N ASN A 17 -0.23 -2.25 -11.99
CA ASN A 17 -1.68 -2.21 -11.95
C ASN A 17 -2.19 -0.92 -11.28
N CYS A 18 -1.59 -0.50 -10.17
CA CYS A 18 -2.00 0.69 -9.46
C CYS A 18 -1.64 1.99 -10.18
N LEU A 19 -0.46 2.06 -10.80
CA LEU A 19 -0.11 3.19 -11.67
C LEU A 19 -1.11 3.32 -12.82
N LYS A 20 -1.37 2.21 -13.53
CA LYS A 20 -2.29 2.18 -14.67
C LYS A 20 -3.74 2.51 -14.28
N GLN A 21 -4.23 1.96 -13.18
CA GLN A 21 -5.61 2.17 -12.73
C GLN A 21 -5.88 3.64 -12.39
N LEU A 22 -4.89 4.30 -11.81
CA LEU A 22 -4.99 5.68 -11.34
C LEU A 22 -4.53 6.69 -12.39
N GLY A 23 -3.82 6.25 -13.44
CA GLY A 23 -3.25 7.13 -14.47
C GLY A 23 -2.00 7.86 -13.98
N LEU A 24 -1.25 7.25 -13.07
CA LEU A 24 0.02 7.74 -12.55
C LEU A 24 1.18 7.28 -13.43
N THR A 25 2.28 8.00 -13.34
CA THR A 25 3.54 7.69 -13.99
C THR A 25 4.58 7.19 -12.99
N GLU A 26 5.63 6.57 -13.51
CA GLU A 26 6.82 6.24 -12.73
C GLU A 26 7.46 7.48 -12.09
N ASP A 27 7.37 8.63 -12.73
CA ASP A 27 7.95 9.87 -12.20
C ASP A 27 7.13 10.39 -11.01
N ASP A 28 5.81 10.19 -10.99
CA ASP A 28 4.99 10.48 -9.80
C ASP A 28 5.42 9.61 -8.61
N HIS A 29 5.67 8.31 -8.86
CA HIS A 29 6.13 7.38 -7.83
C HIS A 29 7.56 7.67 -7.35
N LYS A 30 8.49 8.01 -8.25
CA LYS A 30 9.89 8.32 -7.88
C LYS A 30 10.01 9.59 -7.04
N ASN A 31 9.14 10.56 -7.30
CA ASN A 31 9.13 11.85 -6.58
C ASN A 31 8.23 11.83 -5.34
N TYR A 32 7.67 10.67 -4.98
CA TYR A 32 6.79 10.53 -3.85
C TYR A 32 7.50 10.75 -2.51
N ASP A 33 6.99 11.69 -1.72
CA ASP A 33 7.28 11.84 -0.30
C ASP A 33 6.04 11.52 0.55
N ILE A 34 6.17 10.55 1.45
CA ILE A 34 5.10 10.15 2.37
C ILE A 34 4.70 11.25 3.36
N ASN A 35 5.59 12.22 3.63
CA ASN A 35 5.32 13.32 4.55
C ASN A 35 4.39 14.37 3.96
N ASP A 36 4.42 14.53 2.63
CA ASP A 36 3.61 15.52 1.92
C ASP A 36 2.13 15.12 1.84
N LYS A 37 1.85 13.82 2.03
CA LYS A 37 0.49 13.25 1.96
C LYS A 37 -0.23 13.64 0.66
N ASP A 38 0.51 13.67 -0.44
CA ASP A 38 -0.04 13.97 -1.75
C ASP A 38 -1.26 13.06 -2.03
N PRO A 39 -2.44 13.62 -2.33
CA PRO A 39 -3.66 12.84 -2.50
C PRO A 39 -3.54 11.73 -3.56
N LYS A 40 -2.77 11.96 -4.63
CA LYS A 40 -2.60 10.98 -5.70
C LYS A 40 -1.78 9.78 -5.20
N MET A 41 -0.69 10.04 -4.49
CA MET A 41 0.16 8.99 -3.94
C MET A 41 -0.47 8.27 -2.74
N MET A 42 -1.31 8.96 -1.96
CA MET A 42 -2.14 8.30 -0.95
C MET A 42 -3.14 7.32 -1.58
N CYS A 43 -3.69 7.66 -2.75
CA CYS A 43 -4.54 6.75 -3.51
C CYS A 43 -3.78 5.58 -4.14
N TYR A 44 -2.54 5.79 -4.57
CA TYR A 44 -1.64 4.72 -4.97
C TYR A 44 -1.40 3.73 -3.82
N MET A 45 -1.10 4.21 -2.61
CA MET A 45 -0.93 3.36 -1.43
C MET A 45 -2.20 2.59 -1.07
N LYS A 46 -3.36 3.23 -1.13
CA LYS A 46 -4.66 2.56 -0.92
C LYS A 46 -4.89 1.46 -1.95
N CYS A 47 -4.55 1.71 -3.22
CA CYS A 47 -4.67 0.73 -4.29
C CYS A 47 -3.80 -0.51 -4.01
N LEU A 48 -2.54 -0.33 -3.60
CA LEU A 48 -1.66 -1.43 -3.22
C LEU A 48 -2.26 -2.28 -2.09
N MET A 49 -2.79 -1.63 -1.05
CA MET A 49 -3.36 -2.33 0.11
C MET A 49 -4.62 -3.12 -0.25
N ILE A 50 -5.48 -2.60 -1.12
CA ILE A 50 -6.68 -3.30 -1.58
C ILE A 50 -6.32 -4.47 -2.50
N ASN A 51 -5.47 -4.25 -3.51
CA ASN A 51 -5.11 -5.28 -4.48
C ASN A 51 -4.27 -6.41 -3.86
N SER A 52 -3.50 -6.12 -2.81
CA SER A 52 -2.80 -7.14 -2.01
C SER A 52 -3.69 -7.86 -1.00
N LYS A 53 -4.97 -7.45 -0.87
CA LYS A 53 -5.93 -7.92 0.15
C LYS A 53 -5.52 -7.59 1.58
N TRP A 54 -4.55 -6.70 1.76
CA TRP A 54 -4.13 -6.19 3.07
C TRP A 54 -5.15 -5.21 3.66
N MET A 55 -6.03 -4.68 2.81
CA MET A 55 -7.16 -3.83 3.18
C MET A 55 -8.40 -4.27 2.41
N SER A 56 -9.53 -4.29 3.09
CA SER A 56 -10.84 -4.52 2.46
C SER A 56 -11.37 -3.24 1.80
N PRO A 57 -12.34 -3.32 0.86
CA PRO A 57 -12.92 -2.14 0.22
C PRO A 57 -13.57 -1.14 1.19
N ASP A 58 -13.91 -1.58 2.40
CA ASP A 58 -14.42 -0.76 3.51
C ASP A 58 -13.30 -0.08 4.33
N GLU A 59 -12.06 -0.13 3.83
CA GLU A 59 -10.86 0.47 4.44
C GLU A 59 -10.39 -0.22 5.73
N THR A 60 -10.91 -1.40 6.03
CA THR A 60 -10.46 -2.22 7.16
C THR A 60 -9.16 -2.96 6.82
N ILE A 61 -8.08 -2.66 7.55
CA ILE A 61 -6.79 -3.37 7.42
C ILE A 61 -6.92 -4.80 7.97
N GLN A 62 -6.48 -5.78 7.18
CA GLN A 62 -6.59 -7.21 7.45
C GLN A 62 -5.32 -7.74 8.14
N TYR A 63 -5.05 -7.29 9.36
CA TYR A 63 -3.79 -7.59 10.08
C TYR A 63 -3.45 -9.09 10.14
N ASP A 64 -4.42 -9.94 10.46
CA ASP A 64 -4.22 -11.39 10.54
C ASP A 64 -3.86 -11.99 9.17
N PHE A 65 -4.50 -11.52 8.10
CA PHE A 65 -4.16 -11.93 6.74
C PHE A 65 -2.73 -11.53 6.38
N ILE A 66 -2.32 -10.30 6.69
CA ILE A 66 -0.95 -9.82 6.41
C ILE A 66 0.08 -10.71 7.12
N ILE A 67 -0.10 -10.96 8.42
CA ILE A 67 0.85 -11.76 9.23
C ILE A 67 0.95 -13.22 8.73
N ASN A 68 -0.16 -13.77 8.25
CA ASN A 68 -0.25 -15.15 7.80
C ASN A 68 0.19 -15.36 6.34
N SER A 69 0.04 -14.34 5.48
CA SER A 69 0.37 -14.42 4.04
C SER A 69 1.74 -13.88 3.68
N ILE A 70 2.40 -13.16 4.59
CA ILE A 70 3.68 -12.53 4.28
C ILE A 70 4.79 -13.53 3.93
N HIS A 71 5.55 -13.20 2.90
CA HIS A 71 6.70 -13.99 2.51
C HIS A 71 7.74 -14.08 3.66
N PRO A 72 8.29 -15.27 3.96
CA PRO A 72 9.21 -15.47 5.09
C PRO A 72 10.43 -14.54 5.10
N SER A 73 10.99 -14.21 3.93
CA SER A 73 12.19 -13.37 3.80
C SER A 73 12.03 -11.95 4.37
N VAL A 74 10.81 -11.40 4.36
CA VAL A 74 10.51 -10.04 4.84
C VAL A 74 9.74 -10.03 6.15
N LYS A 75 9.32 -11.20 6.65
CA LYS A 75 8.48 -11.35 7.86
C LYS A 75 9.08 -10.69 9.10
N GLN A 76 10.38 -10.89 9.31
CA GLN A 76 11.12 -10.32 10.45
C GLN A 76 11.20 -8.80 10.44
N ILE A 77 11.00 -8.15 9.28
CA ILE A 77 11.01 -6.70 9.14
C ILE A 77 9.59 -6.15 9.24
N LEU A 78 8.64 -6.75 8.51
CA LEU A 78 7.30 -6.20 8.41
C LEU A 78 6.47 -6.43 9.67
N VAL A 79 6.53 -7.61 10.30
CA VAL A 79 5.67 -7.92 11.46
C VAL A 79 5.94 -6.96 12.63
N PRO A 80 7.19 -6.65 13.02
CA PRO A 80 7.45 -5.65 14.05
C PRO A 80 6.94 -4.25 13.68
N ALA A 81 7.07 -3.84 12.41
CA ALA A 81 6.57 -2.55 11.95
C ALA A 81 5.03 -2.50 12.02
N LEU A 82 4.37 -3.55 11.55
CA LEU A 82 2.92 -3.70 11.59
C LEU A 82 2.39 -3.64 13.03
N ASN A 83 3.04 -4.35 13.96
CA ASN A 83 2.65 -4.34 15.37
C ASN A 83 2.81 -2.97 16.03
N LYS A 84 3.74 -2.13 15.58
CA LYS A 84 3.87 -0.75 16.06
C LYS A 84 2.79 0.17 15.49
N CYS A 85 2.36 -0.09 14.26
CA CYS A 85 1.40 0.77 13.55
C CYS A 85 -0.07 0.36 13.73
N ARG A 86 -0.36 -0.87 14.18
CA ARG A 86 -1.75 -1.36 14.33
C ARG A 86 -2.58 -0.65 15.40
N GLU A 87 -1.92 0.03 16.33
CA GLU A 87 -2.57 0.73 17.45
C GLU A 87 -2.84 2.22 17.15
N ILE A 88 -2.53 2.69 15.94
CA ILE A 88 -2.84 4.06 15.53
C ILE A 88 -4.37 4.19 15.47
N SER A 89 -4.92 4.98 16.40
CA SER A 89 -6.36 5.16 16.54
C SER A 89 -7.02 5.56 15.21
N SER A 90 -8.16 4.93 14.90
CA SER A 90 -8.99 5.15 13.70
C SER A 90 -9.35 6.62 13.40
N LYS A 91 -9.18 7.53 14.37
CA LYS A 91 -9.40 8.97 14.22
C LYS A 91 -8.44 9.67 13.25
N ASN A 92 -7.33 9.03 12.86
CA ASN A 92 -6.35 9.58 11.90
C ASN A 92 -6.08 8.61 10.73
N ASN A 93 -7.08 7.84 10.29
CA ASN A 93 -6.90 6.89 9.18
C ASN A 93 -6.59 7.66 7.86
N PRO A 94 -5.37 7.55 7.31
CA PRO A 94 -4.98 8.28 6.11
C PRO A 94 -5.66 7.74 4.84
N PHE A 95 -6.35 6.60 4.92
CA PHE A 95 -7.04 5.96 3.81
C PHE A 95 -8.51 6.37 3.62
N GLN A 96 -9.06 7.24 4.48
CA GLN A 96 -10.41 7.82 4.30
C GLN A 96 -10.55 8.73 3.08
N LEU A 97 -9.43 9.01 2.40
CA LEU A 97 -9.44 9.72 1.13
C LEU A 97 -10.25 8.93 0.08
N LYS A 98 -11.17 9.62 -0.58
CA LYS A 98 -11.84 9.09 -1.77
C LYS A 98 -10.82 9.00 -2.89
N CYS A 99 -10.72 7.86 -3.55
CA CYS A 99 -9.77 7.66 -4.64
C CYS A 99 -10.53 7.42 -5.93
N ASP A 100 -10.83 8.52 -6.62
CA ASP A 100 -11.44 8.50 -7.94
C ASP A 100 -10.51 9.16 -8.98
N LYS A 101 -10.86 9.01 -10.26
CA LYS A 101 -10.04 9.53 -11.37
C LYS A 101 -9.92 11.06 -11.38
N ASN A 102 -10.77 11.80 -10.65
CA ASN A 102 -10.73 13.26 -10.62
C ASN A 102 -9.73 13.77 -9.58
N ILE A 103 -9.40 12.98 -8.57
CA ILE A 103 -8.37 13.31 -7.58
C ILE A 103 -6.97 13.08 -8.13
N VAL A 104 -6.82 12.14 -9.08
CA VAL A 104 -5.52 11.75 -9.65
C VAL A 104 -5.16 12.54 -10.91
N ARG A 105 -6.12 13.21 -11.57
CA ARG A 105 -5.87 14.05 -12.75
C ARG A 105 -5.47 15.45 -12.35
#